data_AF-A0A940F9S5-F1
#
_entry.id   AF-A0A940F9S5-F1
#
_cell.length_a   1.000
_cell.length_b   1.000
_cell.length_c   1.000
_cell.angle_alpha   90.00
_cell.angle_beta   90.00
_cell.angle_gamma   90.00
#
_symmetry.space_group_name_H-M   'P 1'
#
loop_
_entity.id
_entity.type
_entity.pdbx_description
1 polymer ?
#
loop_
_entity_poly.entity_id
_entity_poly.type
_entity_poly.pdbx_seq_one_letter_code
_entity_poly.pdbx_strand_id
1 'polypeptide(L)'
;MLRFVRVVMPVVLMVAGIVVIAVGGASEESLEVGIPVFSAGASIWFVNFLWRVGVSGDKDRDVEEDARDYFAKHGHWPDETPGGEAGR
;
A
#
# COMPACT_ATOMS: atom_id res chain seq x y z
N MET A 1 -8.67 10.56 -10.64
CA MET A 1 -9.43 10.55 -9.36
C MET A 1 -8.70 9.81 -8.24
N LEU A 2 -8.34 8.52 -8.40
CA LEU A 2 -7.69 7.73 -7.33
C LEU A 2 -6.33 8.28 -6.84
N ARG A 3 -5.46 8.78 -7.74
CA ARG A 3 -4.18 9.39 -7.34
C ARG A 3 -4.34 10.66 -6.49
N PHE A 4 -5.40 11.43 -6.75
CA PHE A 4 -5.66 12.67 -6.02
C PHE A 4 -5.99 12.37 -4.56
N VAL A 5 -6.94 11.47 -4.33
CA VAL A 5 -7.38 11.12 -2.97
C VAL A 5 -6.32 10.31 -2.22
N ARG A 6 -5.58 9.43 -2.90
CA ARG A 6 -4.64 8.51 -2.25
C ARG A 6 -3.24 9.08 -2.01
N VAL A 7 -2.86 10.12 -2.75
CA VAL A 7 -1.50 10.68 -2.68
C VAL A 7 -1.54 12.19 -2.48
N VAL A 8 -2.25 12.92 -3.36
CA VAL A 8 -2.20 14.39 -3.33
C VAL A 8 -2.81 14.96 -2.05
N MET A 9 -4.02 14.55 -1.69
CA MET A 9 -4.69 15.00 -0.47
C MET A 9 -3.86 14.75 0.80
N PRO A 10 -3.39 13.51 1.10
CA PRO A 10 -2.58 13.28 2.28
C PRO A 10 -1.27 14.08 2.30
N VAL A 11 -0.60 14.21 1.14
CA VAL A 11 0.62 15.04 1.03
C VAL A 11 0.32 16.52 1.30
N VAL A 12 -0.79 17.03 0.78
CA VAL A 12 -1.22 18.41 1.05
C VAL A 12 -1.48 18.64 2.53
N LEU A 13 -2.11 17.70 3.23
CA LEU A 13 -2.33 17.80 4.68
C LEU A 13 -1.01 17.80 5.46
N MET A 14 -0.08 16.90 5.10
CA MET A 14 1.26 16.88 5.72
C MET A 14 2.00 18.20 5.50
N VAL A 15 2.01 18.72 4.27
CA VAL A 15 2.66 20.00 3.96
C VAL A 15 1.96 21.15 4.69
N ALA A 16 0.62 21.17 4.75
CA ALA A 16 -0.13 22.20 5.46
C ALA A 16 0.22 22.24 6.95
N GLY A 17 0.30 21.08 7.62
CA GLY A 17 0.72 20.99 9.02
C GLY A 17 2.13 21.54 9.24
N ILE A 18 3.07 21.19 8.35
CA ILE A 18 4.45 21.74 8.38
C ILE A 18 4.46 23.25 8.19
N VAL A 19 3.67 23.77 7.24
CA VAL A 19 3.57 25.21 6.97
C VAL A 19 3.02 25.97 8.18
N VAL A 20 2.00 25.44 8.85
CA VAL A 20 1.45 26.04 10.08
C VAL A 20 2.52 26.17 11.16
N ILE A 21 3.29 25.10 11.41
CA ILE A 21 4.37 25.11 12.40
C ILE A 21 5.49 26.08 12.00
N ALA A 22 5.88 26.08 10.73
CA ALA A 22 6.96 26.92 10.22
C ALA A 22 6.62 28.41 10.28
N VAL A 23 5.41 28.80 9.86
CA VAL A 23 4.96 30.20 9.88
C VAL A 23 4.66 30.66 11.32
N GLY A 24 4.14 29.76 12.17
CA GLY A 24 3.87 30.03 13.57
C GLY A 24 5.12 29.99 14.48
N GLY A 25 6.31 29.79 13.92
CA GLY A 25 7.57 29.81 14.66
C GLY A 25 7.70 28.73 15.73
N ALA A 26 7.03 27.57 15.55
CA ALA A 26 6.93 26.51 16.55
C ALA A 26 6.41 26.98 17.92
N SER A 27 5.54 27.99 17.93
CA SER A 27 4.73 28.36 19.10
C SER A 27 3.77 27.24 19.50
N GLU A 28 3.33 27.23 20.76
CA GLU A 28 2.40 26.24 21.29
C GLU A 28 1.11 26.13 20.45
N GLU A 29 0.51 27.26 20.08
CA GLU A 29 -0.67 27.33 19.20
C GLU A 29 -0.40 26.69 17.82
N SER A 30 0.76 26.98 17.23
CA SER A 30 1.13 26.42 15.91
C SER A 30 1.37 24.91 15.96
N LEU A 31 1.88 24.40 17.07
CA LEU A 31 2.09 22.98 17.29
C LEU A 31 0.76 22.25 17.54
N GLU A 32 -0.13 22.85 18.34
CA GLU A 32 -1.47 22.34 18.62
C GLU A 32 -2.29 22.15 17.35
N VAL A 33 -2.14 23.05 16.36
CA VAL A 33 -2.83 22.94 15.06
C VAL A 33 -2.04 22.09 14.07
N GLY A 34 -0.74 22.31 13.96
CA GLY A 34 0.09 21.72 12.91
C GLY A 34 0.32 20.22 13.06
N ILE A 35 0.53 19.74 14.30
CA ILE A 35 0.78 18.32 14.56
C ILE A 35 -0.45 17.45 14.22
N PRO A 36 -1.69 17.79 14.64
CA PRO A 36 -2.87 17.02 14.24
C PRO A 36 -3.12 17.02 12.74
N VAL A 37 -2.93 18.16 12.07
CA VAL A 37 -3.11 18.27 10.61
C VAL A 37 -2.10 17.39 9.87
N PHE A 38 -0.83 17.43 10.26
CA PHE A 38 0.20 16.55 9.71
C PHE A 38 -0.15 15.08 9.97
N SER A 39 -0.53 14.75 11.21
CA SER A 39 -0.84 13.39 11.64
C SER A 39 -2.02 12.81 10.87
N ALA A 40 -3.07 13.61 10.61
CA ALA A 40 -4.20 13.19 9.79
C ALA A 40 -3.76 12.82 8.35
N GLY A 41 -2.90 13.65 7.73
CA GLY A 41 -2.32 13.35 6.42
C GLY A 41 -1.48 12.06 6.42
N ALA A 42 -0.64 11.89 7.44
CA ALA A 42 0.19 10.70 7.62
C ALA A 42 -0.65 9.43 7.83
N SER A 43 -1.70 9.46 8.65
CA SER A 43 -2.60 8.33 8.87
C SER A 43 -3.33 7.92 7.58
N ILE A 44 -3.87 8.89 6.83
CA ILE A 44 -4.54 8.62 5.55
C ILE A 44 -3.55 7.99 4.55
N TRP A 45 -2.35 8.54 4.45
CA TRP A 45 -1.30 7.99 3.59
C TRP A 45 -0.94 6.55 4.00
N PHE A 46 -0.77 6.30 5.29
CA PHE A 46 -0.41 5.00 5.82
C PHE A 46 -1.50 3.95 5.55
N VAL A 47 -2.77 4.28 5.73
CA VAL A 47 -3.89 3.37 5.39
C VAL A 47 -3.91 3.04 3.89
N ASN A 48 -3.69 4.05 3.03
CA ASN A 48 -3.59 3.83 1.58
C ASN A 48 -2.39 2.96 1.21
N PHE A 49 -1.27 3.10 1.93
CA PHE A 49 -0.10 2.27 1.76
C PHE A 49 -0.38 0.81 2.14
N LEU A 50 -1.00 0.56 3.29
CA LEU A 50 -1.38 -0.78 3.72
C LEU A 50 -2.34 -1.44 2.73
N TRP A 51 -3.33 -0.71 2.22
CA TRP A 51 -4.24 -1.22 1.18
C TRP A 51 -3.49 -1.62 -0.09
N ARG A 52 -2.52 -0.80 -0.53
CA ARG A 52 -1.69 -1.13 -1.71
C ARG A 52 -0.88 -2.40 -1.49
N VAL A 53 -0.27 -2.58 -0.32
CA VAL A 53 0.50 -3.78 0.01
C VAL A 53 -0.40 -5.01 0.11
N GLY A 54 -1.58 -4.88 0.71
CA GLY A 54 -2.56 -5.97 0.80
C GLY A 54 -3.05 -6.44 -0.58
N VAL A 55 -3.42 -5.49 -1.46
CA VAL A 55 -3.88 -5.82 -2.82
C VAL A 55 -2.79 -6.42 -3.70
N SER A 56 -1.52 -6.07 -3.49
CA SER A 56 -0.43 -6.77 -4.21
C SER A 56 -0.32 -8.24 -3.83
N GLY A 57 -0.69 -8.62 -2.59
CA GLY A 57 -0.65 -10.01 -2.14
C GLY A 57 -1.80 -10.88 -2.67
N ASP A 58 -2.95 -10.30 -3.01
CA ASP A 58 -4.07 -11.04 -3.63
C ASP A 58 -3.64 -11.66 -4.96
N LYS A 59 -2.84 -10.95 -5.76
CA LYS A 59 -2.33 -11.47 -7.04
C LYS A 59 -1.48 -12.73 -6.88
N ASP A 60 -0.64 -12.78 -5.86
CA ASP A 60 0.21 -13.95 -5.62
C ASP A 60 -0.64 -15.14 -5.13
N ARG A 61 -1.72 -14.87 -4.38
CA ARG A 61 -2.70 -15.88 -3.98
C ARG A 61 -3.50 -16.42 -5.16
N ASP A 62 -3.94 -15.56 -6.08
CA ASP A 62 -4.65 -15.98 -7.30
C ASP A 62 -3.77 -16.92 -8.15
N VAL A 63 -2.47 -16.60 -8.28
CA VAL A 63 -1.51 -17.45 -9.01
C VAL A 63 -1.32 -18.80 -8.32
N GLU A 64 -1.25 -18.84 -6.99
CA GLU A 64 -1.16 -20.08 -6.23
C GLU A 64 -2.44 -20.92 -6.35
N GLU A 65 -3.61 -20.28 -6.30
CA GLU A 65 -4.90 -20.94 -6.46
C GLU A 65 -5.04 -21.54 -7.87
N ASP A 66 -4.68 -20.80 -8.92
CA ASP A 66 -4.65 -21.28 -10.30
C ASP A 66 -3.72 -22.50 -10.47
N ALA A 67 -2.54 -22.47 -9.83
CA ALA A 67 -1.60 -23.60 -9.87
C ALA A 67 -2.15 -24.85 -9.16
N ARG A 68 -2.84 -24.67 -8.03
CA ARG A 68 -3.53 -25.76 -7.31
C ARG A 68 -4.66 -26.35 -8.14
N ASP A 69 -5.44 -25.50 -8.79
CA ASP A 69 -6.52 -25.88 -9.70
C ASP A 69 -5.99 -26.68 -10.90
N TYR A 70 -4.85 -26.27 -11.45
CA TYR A 70 -4.16 -26.99 -12.50
C TYR A 70 -3.71 -28.38 -12.04
N PHE A 71 -3.07 -28.47 -10.88
CA PHE A 71 -2.62 -29.73 -10.29
C PHE A 71 -3.80 -30.68 -10.04
N ALA A 72 -4.92 -30.19 -9.49
CA ALA A 72 -6.12 -30.99 -9.26
C ALA A 72 -6.70 -31.57 -10.56
N LYS A 73 -6.58 -30.85 -11.69
CA LYS A 73 -7.09 -31.25 -13.00
C LYS A 73 -6.13 -32.17 -13.77
N HIS A 74 -4.82 -31.95 -13.66
CA HIS A 74 -3.81 -32.62 -14.51
C HIS A 74 -2.91 -33.60 -13.76
N GLY A 75 -2.88 -33.55 -12.43
CA GLY A 75 -2.06 -34.43 -11.58
C GLY A 75 -0.57 -34.09 -11.55
N HIS A 76 -0.16 -32.96 -12.11
CA HIS A 76 1.19 -32.41 -12.06
C HIS A 76 1.14 -30.88 -11.98
N TRP A 77 2.21 -30.26 -11.53
CA TRP A 77 2.28 -28.80 -11.46
C TRP A 77 2.45 -28.19 -12.86
N PRO A 78 1.98 -26.95 -13.10
CA PRO A 78 2.06 -26.31 -14.40
C PRO A 78 3.50 -26.02 -14.88
N ASP A 79 4.45 -25.95 -13.95
CA ASP A 79 5.90 -25.81 -14.20
C ASP A 79 6.64 -27.15 -14.34
N GLU A 80 5.99 -28.27 -14.00
CA GLU A 80 6.54 -29.61 -14.25
C GLU A 80 6.26 -30.03 -15.69
N THR A 81 7.33 -30.35 -16.44
CA THR A 81 7.17 -30.96 -17.77
C THR A 81 6.55 -32.36 -17.60
N PRO A 82 5.58 -32.79 -18.44
CA PRO A 82 5.01 -34.13 -18.36
C PRO A 82 6.12 -35.18 -18.54
N GLY A 83 6.63 -35.73 -17.44
CA GLY A 83 7.83 -36.58 -17.46
C GLY A 83 8.73 -36.46 -16.23
N GLY A 84 8.53 -35.47 -15.35
CA GLY A 84 9.14 -35.47 -14.02
C GLY A 84 10.66 -35.30 -14.04
N GLU A 85 11.16 -34.23 -14.64
CA GLU A 85 12.46 -33.69 -14.27
C GLU A 85 12.31 -32.17 -14.07
N ALA A 86 12.35 -31.74 -12.81
CA ALA A 86 12.49 -30.35 -12.45
C ALA A 86 13.87 -29.89 -12.93
N GLY A 87 13.90 -29.25 -14.10
CA GLY A 87 15.09 -28.69 -14.71
C GLY A 87 15.72 -27.63 -13.79
N ARG A 88 16.95 -27.94 -13.36
CA ARG A 88 17.84 -27.12 -12.52
C ARG A 88 18.11 -25.73 -13.07
#